data_AF-A0A0C2Z6J3-F1
#
_entry.id   AF-A0A0C2Z6J3-F1
#
_cell.length_a   1.000
_cell.length_b   1.000
_cell.length_c   1.000
_cell.angle_alpha   90.00
_cell.angle_beta   90.00
_cell.angle_gamma   90.00
#
_symmetry.space_group_name_H-M   'P 1'
#
loop_
_entity.id
_entity.type
_entity.pdbx_description
1 polymer ?
#
loop_
_entity_poly.entity_id
_entity_poly.type
_entity_poly.pdbx_seq_one_letter_code
_entity_poly.pdbx_strand_id
1 'polypeptide(L)'
;MKPDKFGCELEFVVNNEQDIQVEEKLNSLYKSSYLVDLKNSNIASDPKQTKVHYKFEASLESKLGRELTSPICSFEELKNYLTEFALIINTHAKTNSLTGLHIHISSSDESGIELDLCKFALLADAKKLLNNWGARNKYCLNLMDIMDYLEFGDVILFKEHKGRVWNLLKRGSHHVEIRTFGGEDYQNKIQQVIEEIESYIEIFSHSTNENFASEEYLDKLEKHAERLDKMSQETIENYLTAFPEIDSFLTLSY
;
A
#
# COMPACT_ATOMS: atom_id res chain seq x y z
N MET A 1 14.24 -0.23 -14.03
CA MET A 1 13.36 -1.42 -14.27
C MET A 1 11.93 -0.95 -14.49
N LYS A 2 11.07 -1.68 -15.23
CA LYS A 2 9.64 -1.33 -15.37
C LYS A 2 8.79 -2.36 -14.62
N PRO A 3 7.83 -1.97 -13.77
CA PRO A 3 6.95 -2.92 -13.12
C PRO A 3 5.98 -3.54 -14.15
N ASP A 4 5.69 -4.82 -13.97
CA ASP A 4 4.85 -5.62 -14.86
C ASP A 4 3.79 -6.46 -14.13
N LYS A 5 3.85 -6.50 -12.80
CA LYS A 5 2.95 -7.27 -11.94
C LYS A 5 2.26 -6.36 -10.93
N PHE A 6 0.94 -6.41 -10.94
CA PHE A 6 0.07 -5.52 -10.18
C PHE A 6 -0.97 -6.30 -9.38
N GLY A 7 -1.44 -5.72 -8.29
CA GLY A 7 -2.57 -6.25 -7.52
C GLY A 7 -3.19 -5.16 -6.64
N CYS A 8 -4.43 -5.37 -6.20
CA CYS A 8 -5.10 -4.50 -5.25
C CYS A 8 -5.85 -5.28 -4.18
N GLU A 9 -6.02 -4.62 -3.04
CA GLU A 9 -6.83 -5.05 -1.90
C GLU A 9 -7.78 -3.90 -1.56
N LEU A 10 -9.10 -4.14 -1.61
CA LEU A 10 -10.12 -3.14 -1.28
C LEU A 10 -10.89 -3.60 -0.06
N GLU A 11 -10.73 -2.87 1.03
CA GLU A 11 -11.43 -3.16 2.28
C GLU A 11 -12.76 -2.38 2.36
N PHE A 12 -13.80 -2.99 2.90
CA PHE A 12 -15.12 -2.38 3.05
C PHE A 12 -15.93 -3.05 4.17
N VAL A 13 -17.09 -2.46 4.46
CA VAL A 13 -18.04 -2.95 5.47
C VAL A 13 -19.36 -3.29 4.81
N VAL A 14 -19.89 -4.46 5.15
CA VAL A 14 -21.20 -4.95 4.73
C VAL A 14 -22.12 -5.18 5.94
N ASN A 15 -23.41 -5.36 5.72
CA ASN A 15 -24.30 -6.07 6.64
C ASN A 15 -24.56 -7.50 6.13
N ASN A 16 -25.32 -8.32 6.86
CA ASN A 16 -25.58 -9.71 6.46
C ASN A 16 -26.27 -9.86 5.11
N GLU A 17 -27.20 -8.98 4.75
CA GLU A 17 -27.91 -9.02 3.46
C GLU A 17 -26.99 -8.57 2.32
N GLN A 18 -26.25 -7.50 2.56
CA GLN A 18 -25.24 -6.95 1.66
C GLN A 18 -24.12 -7.96 1.36
N ASP A 19 -23.66 -8.70 2.36
CA ASP A 19 -22.63 -9.74 2.22
C ASP A 19 -23.06 -10.81 1.19
N ILE A 20 -24.32 -11.28 1.29
CA ILE A 20 -24.90 -12.23 0.34
C ILE A 20 -24.95 -11.62 -1.08
N GLN A 21 -25.36 -10.35 -1.20
CA GLN A 21 -25.44 -9.69 -2.52
C GLN A 21 -24.06 -9.51 -3.17
N VAL A 22 -23.03 -9.20 -2.37
CA VAL A 22 -21.64 -9.14 -2.85
C VAL A 22 -21.21 -10.51 -3.35
N GLU A 23 -21.42 -11.58 -2.57
CA GLU A 23 -21.08 -12.95 -3.00
C GLU A 23 -21.80 -13.36 -4.29
N GLU A 24 -23.11 -13.10 -4.40
CA GLU A 24 -23.89 -13.39 -5.61
C GLU A 24 -23.33 -12.65 -6.83
N LYS A 25 -22.97 -11.37 -6.65
CA LYS A 25 -22.40 -10.55 -7.72
C LYS A 25 -21.03 -11.07 -8.16
N LEU A 26 -20.15 -11.40 -7.23
CA LEU A 26 -18.84 -12.00 -7.51
C LEU A 26 -18.99 -13.34 -8.23
N ASN A 27 -19.94 -14.17 -7.79
CA ASN A 27 -20.25 -15.44 -8.43
C ASN A 27 -20.71 -15.28 -9.88
N SER A 28 -21.55 -14.27 -10.14
CA SER A 28 -22.00 -13.93 -11.48
C SER A 28 -20.86 -13.48 -12.39
N LEU A 29 -19.92 -12.68 -11.88
CA LEU A 29 -18.83 -12.11 -12.67
C LEU A 29 -17.71 -13.12 -12.92
N TYR A 30 -17.23 -13.77 -11.86
CA TYR A 30 -15.99 -14.54 -11.89
C TYR A 30 -16.20 -16.05 -11.88
N LYS A 31 -17.40 -16.56 -11.51
CA LYS A 31 -17.73 -17.99 -11.49
C LYS A 31 -16.68 -18.84 -10.76
N SER A 32 -15.89 -19.66 -11.45
CA SER A 32 -14.83 -20.48 -10.85
C SER A 32 -13.53 -19.72 -10.54
N SER A 33 -13.44 -18.45 -10.96
CA SER A 33 -12.27 -17.59 -10.88
C SER A 33 -12.30 -16.63 -9.68
N TYR A 34 -13.21 -16.82 -8.72
CA TYR A 34 -13.12 -16.21 -7.39
C TYR A 34 -13.14 -17.28 -6.28
N LEU A 35 -12.56 -16.94 -5.14
CA LEU A 35 -12.53 -17.74 -3.93
C LEU A 35 -13.13 -16.93 -2.78
N VAL A 36 -14.13 -17.49 -2.10
CA VAL A 36 -14.62 -16.97 -0.83
C VAL A 36 -13.83 -17.62 0.29
N ASP A 37 -13.23 -16.82 1.17
CA ASP A 37 -12.58 -17.30 2.36
C ASP A 37 -13.50 -17.16 3.58
N LEU A 38 -14.20 -18.25 3.92
CA LEU A 38 -15.11 -18.29 5.07
C LEU A 38 -14.39 -18.42 6.42
N LYS A 39 -13.05 -18.55 6.46
CA LYS A 39 -12.13 -18.46 7.64
C LYS A 39 -10.81 -19.19 7.33
N ASN A 40 -9.89 -18.51 6.64
CA ASN A 40 -8.49 -18.87 6.44
C ASN A 40 -8.17 -20.19 5.69
N SER A 41 -9.11 -20.84 4.98
CA SER A 41 -8.83 -22.16 4.39
C SER A 41 -8.57 -22.17 2.88
N ASN A 42 -9.06 -21.16 2.14
CA ASN A 42 -9.08 -21.24 0.67
C ASN A 42 -7.93 -20.49 0.00
N ILE A 43 -7.27 -19.52 0.65
CA ILE A 43 -6.13 -18.79 0.07
C ILE A 43 -4.93 -19.72 -0.17
N ALA A 44 -4.71 -20.70 0.72
CA ALA A 44 -3.67 -21.72 0.53
C ALA A 44 -3.85 -22.55 -0.76
N SER A 45 -5.06 -22.56 -1.34
CA SER A 45 -5.34 -23.25 -2.61
C SER A 45 -4.96 -22.44 -3.86
N ASP A 46 -4.64 -21.15 -3.71
CA ASP A 46 -4.20 -20.27 -4.80
C ASP A 46 -2.88 -19.54 -4.42
N PRO A 47 -1.77 -20.27 -4.22
CA PRO A 47 -0.49 -19.69 -3.82
C PRO A 47 0.12 -18.76 -4.88
N LYS A 48 -0.39 -18.82 -6.12
CA LYS A 48 0.03 -17.96 -7.22
C LYS A 48 -0.81 -16.69 -7.36
N GLN A 49 -1.83 -16.51 -6.52
CA GLN A 49 -2.73 -15.34 -6.54
C GLN A 49 -3.33 -15.11 -7.93
N THR A 50 -3.94 -16.17 -8.48
CA THR A 50 -4.51 -16.18 -9.84
C THR A 50 -6.02 -15.89 -9.86
N LYS A 51 -6.65 -15.77 -8.70
CA LYS A 51 -8.10 -15.59 -8.55
C LYS A 51 -8.44 -14.34 -7.75
N VAL A 52 -9.68 -13.86 -7.92
CA VAL A 52 -10.25 -12.85 -7.03
C VAL A 52 -10.52 -13.49 -5.67
N HIS A 53 -10.08 -12.89 -4.57
CA HIS A 53 -10.34 -13.41 -3.23
C HIS A 53 -11.31 -12.48 -2.51
N TYR A 54 -12.33 -13.05 -1.87
CA TYR A 54 -13.25 -12.34 -0.99
C TYR A 54 -13.08 -12.88 0.42
N LYS A 55 -12.50 -12.07 1.31
CA LYS A 55 -12.06 -12.51 2.64
C LYS A 55 -12.62 -11.64 3.76
N PHE A 56 -12.69 -12.24 4.95
CA PHE A 56 -13.00 -11.52 6.17
C PHE A 56 -11.82 -10.62 6.57
N GLU A 57 -12.09 -9.34 6.83
CA GLU A 57 -11.06 -8.40 7.31
C GLU A 57 -11.28 -8.09 8.80
N ALA A 58 -10.41 -8.65 9.65
CA ALA A 58 -10.57 -8.64 11.10
C ALA A 58 -10.18 -7.31 11.75
N SER A 59 -9.39 -6.48 11.06
CA SER A 59 -9.02 -5.14 11.51
C SER A 59 -10.17 -4.13 11.35
N LEU A 60 -11.10 -4.41 10.44
CA LEU A 60 -12.37 -3.72 10.30
C LEU A 60 -13.44 -4.37 11.21
N GLU A 61 -14.52 -3.62 11.49
CA GLU A 61 -15.63 -4.03 12.38
C GLU A 61 -15.83 -5.55 12.43
N SER A 62 -15.53 -6.17 13.58
CA SER A 62 -15.01 -7.55 13.73
C SER A 62 -15.87 -8.74 13.23
N LYS A 63 -16.96 -8.48 12.50
CA LYS A 63 -17.77 -9.49 11.79
C LYS A 63 -18.25 -9.03 10.40
N LEU A 64 -18.16 -7.74 10.11
CA LEU A 64 -18.73 -7.08 8.95
C LEU A 64 -17.67 -6.51 8.00
N GLY A 65 -16.42 -6.45 8.45
CA GLY A 65 -15.27 -6.16 7.61
C GLY A 65 -15.05 -7.22 6.54
N ARG A 66 -14.82 -6.77 5.31
CA ARG A 66 -14.52 -7.60 4.16
C ARG A 66 -13.40 -6.97 3.34
N GLU A 67 -12.69 -7.79 2.59
CA GLU A 67 -11.73 -7.33 1.61
C GLU A 67 -11.88 -8.11 0.30
N LEU A 68 -11.78 -7.39 -0.82
CA LEU A 68 -11.61 -7.95 -2.16
C LEU A 68 -10.16 -7.80 -2.61
N THR A 69 -9.52 -8.92 -2.91
CA THR A 69 -8.16 -8.96 -3.48
C THR A 69 -8.22 -9.37 -4.95
N SER A 70 -7.53 -8.63 -5.83
CA SER A 70 -7.40 -9.02 -7.23
C SER A 70 -6.33 -10.10 -7.42
N PRO A 71 -6.37 -10.89 -8.51
CA PRO A 71 -5.20 -11.63 -8.95
C PRO A 71 -3.99 -10.73 -9.18
N ILE A 72 -2.80 -11.33 -9.21
CA ILE A 72 -1.63 -10.71 -9.83
C ILE A 72 -1.91 -10.60 -11.33
N CYS A 73 -1.88 -9.37 -11.84
CA CYS A 73 -2.31 -9.05 -13.19
C CYS A 73 -1.46 -7.93 -13.82
N SER A 74 -1.75 -7.62 -15.08
CA SER A 74 -1.20 -6.44 -15.76
C SER A 74 -1.87 -5.15 -15.27
N PHE A 75 -1.26 -3.99 -15.55
CA PHE A 75 -1.84 -2.70 -15.16
C PHE A 75 -3.20 -2.43 -15.82
N GLU A 76 -3.40 -2.84 -17.07
CA GLU A 76 -4.70 -2.69 -17.76
C GLU A 76 -5.78 -3.54 -17.10
N GLU A 77 -5.46 -4.77 -16.69
CA GLU A 77 -6.38 -5.62 -15.94
C GLU A 77 -6.66 -5.06 -14.54
N LEU A 78 -5.65 -4.51 -13.86
CA LEU A 78 -5.83 -3.86 -12.56
C LEU A 78 -6.86 -2.74 -12.63
N LYS A 79 -6.82 -1.88 -13.66
CA LYS A 79 -7.81 -0.81 -13.85
C LYS A 79 -9.24 -1.34 -13.96
N ASN A 80 -9.41 -2.48 -14.63
CA ASN A 80 -10.70 -3.14 -14.72
C ASN A 80 -11.15 -3.66 -13.35
N TYR A 81 -10.28 -4.35 -12.60
CA TYR A 81 -10.61 -4.82 -11.26
C TYR A 81 -10.96 -3.68 -10.30
N LEU A 82 -10.18 -2.60 -10.30
CA LEU A 82 -10.47 -1.42 -9.47
C LEU A 82 -11.87 -0.84 -9.77
N THR A 83 -12.21 -0.73 -11.04
CA THR A 83 -13.52 -0.22 -11.48
C THR A 83 -14.66 -1.17 -11.09
N GLU A 84 -14.48 -2.48 -11.30
CA GLU A 84 -15.48 -3.49 -10.98
C GLU A 84 -15.70 -3.62 -9.47
N PHE A 85 -14.62 -3.70 -8.68
CA PHE A 85 -14.72 -3.80 -7.23
C PHE A 85 -15.35 -2.55 -6.63
N ALA A 86 -14.98 -1.36 -7.11
CA ALA A 86 -15.62 -0.13 -6.67
C ALA A 86 -17.11 -0.07 -6.99
N LEU A 87 -17.53 -0.58 -8.15
CA LEU A 87 -18.96 -0.68 -8.49
C LEU A 87 -19.70 -1.63 -7.55
N ILE A 88 -19.08 -2.78 -7.20
CA ILE A 88 -19.64 -3.72 -6.23
C ILE A 88 -19.81 -3.03 -4.87
N ILE A 89 -18.77 -2.34 -4.39
CA ILE A 89 -18.79 -1.62 -3.11
C ILE A 89 -19.87 -0.54 -3.13
N ASN A 90 -19.96 0.26 -4.19
CA ASN A 90 -20.98 1.32 -4.30
C ASN A 90 -22.42 0.77 -4.32
N THR A 91 -22.62 -0.42 -4.85
CA THR A 91 -23.97 -0.99 -5.00
C THR A 91 -24.40 -1.78 -3.76
N HIS A 92 -23.47 -2.47 -3.11
CA HIS A 92 -23.78 -3.50 -2.11
C HIS A 92 -23.06 -3.32 -0.78
N ALA A 93 -22.19 -2.33 -0.61
CA ALA A 93 -21.41 -2.15 0.61
C ALA A 93 -21.24 -0.67 0.97
N LYS A 94 -20.39 -0.39 1.96
CA LYS A 94 -19.95 0.95 2.31
C LYS A 94 -18.50 0.94 2.77
N THR A 95 -17.85 2.09 2.68
CA THR A 95 -16.52 2.34 3.24
C THR A 95 -16.62 3.26 4.45
N ASN A 96 -15.60 3.32 5.29
CA ASN A 96 -15.57 4.20 6.45
C ASN A 96 -14.15 4.69 6.72
N SER A 97 -13.93 5.47 7.78
CA SER A 97 -12.61 6.02 8.10
C SER A 97 -11.52 4.97 8.39
N LEU A 98 -11.86 3.69 8.53
CA LEU A 98 -10.93 2.60 8.80
C LEU A 98 -10.59 1.78 7.55
N THR A 99 -11.39 1.86 6.48
CA THR A 99 -11.21 1.02 5.29
C THR A 99 -10.05 1.50 4.43
N GLY A 100 -9.13 0.59 4.09
CA GLY A 100 -8.01 0.82 3.20
C GLY A 100 -8.25 0.41 1.75
N LEU A 101 -7.44 0.97 0.85
CA LEU A 101 -7.20 0.43 -0.48
C LEU A 101 -5.69 0.27 -0.64
N HIS A 102 -5.23 -0.97 -0.82
CA HIS A 102 -3.80 -1.27 -0.98
C HIS A 102 -3.49 -1.59 -2.43
N ILE A 103 -2.38 -1.08 -2.92
CA ILE A 103 -1.87 -1.36 -4.27
C ILE A 103 -0.51 -2.03 -4.17
N HIS A 104 -0.37 -3.15 -4.86
CA HIS A 104 0.91 -3.85 -5.01
C HIS A 104 1.48 -3.58 -6.40
N ILE A 105 2.74 -3.15 -6.45
CA ILE A 105 3.51 -2.97 -7.67
C ILE A 105 4.79 -3.78 -7.56
N SER A 106 5.05 -4.62 -8.56
CA SER A 106 6.25 -5.43 -8.60
C SER A 106 6.76 -5.67 -10.02
N SER A 107 7.99 -6.14 -10.11
CA SER A 107 8.63 -6.52 -11.36
C SER A 107 9.07 -7.98 -11.33
N SER A 108 8.90 -8.69 -12.44
CA SER A 108 9.50 -10.01 -12.65
C SER A 108 10.98 -9.98 -13.05
N ASP A 109 11.58 -8.79 -13.17
CA ASP A 109 12.97 -8.61 -13.58
C ASP A 109 13.93 -9.30 -12.58
N GLU A 110 14.88 -10.06 -13.12
CA GLU A 110 15.88 -10.84 -12.39
C GLU A 110 17.29 -10.22 -12.48
N SER A 111 17.41 -8.97 -12.95
CA SER A 111 18.69 -8.25 -13.12
C SER A 111 19.47 -8.00 -11.83
N GLY A 112 18.89 -8.30 -10.66
CA GLY A 112 19.50 -8.10 -9.35
C GLY A 112 19.47 -6.64 -8.86
N ILE A 113 18.90 -5.72 -9.64
CA ILE A 113 18.74 -4.31 -9.25
C ILE A 113 17.56 -4.19 -8.30
N GLU A 114 17.83 -3.97 -7.02
CA GLU A 114 16.78 -3.80 -6.02
C GLU A 114 16.04 -2.47 -6.12
N LEU A 115 14.79 -2.48 -5.64
CA LEU A 115 14.05 -1.26 -5.35
C LEU A 115 14.68 -0.53 -4.16
N ASP A 116 15.10 0.72 -4.39
CA ASP A 116 15.46 1.69 -3.37
C ASP A 116 14.18 2.30 -2.77
N LEU A 117 13.79 1.82 -1.59
CA LEU A 117 12.58 2.28 -0.90
C LEU A 117 12.70 3.73 -0.43
N CYS A 118 13.91 4.19 -0.06
CA CYS A 118 14.15 5.57 0.37
C CYS A 118 13.91 6.53 -0.81
N LYS A 119 14.54 6.26 -1.96
CA LYS A 119 14.31 7.01 -3.20
C LYS A 119 12.83 6.97 -3.62
N PHE A 120 12.16 5.81 -3.49
CA PHE A 120 10.73 5.67 -3.78
C PHE A 120 9.87 6.59 -2.90
N ALA A 121 10.13 6.62 -1.59
CA ALA A 121 9.39 7.45 -0.66
C ALA A 121 9.64 8.95 -0.87
N LEU A 122 10.90 9.37 -1.09
CA LEU A 122 11.24 10.77 -1.35
C LEU A 122 10.56 11.30 -2.63
N LEU A 123 10.54 10.50 -3.69
CA LEU A 123 9.86 10.83 -4.94
C LEU A 123 8.34 10.86 -4.79
N ALA A 124 7.76 9.92 -4.05
CA ALA A 124 6.32 9.92 -3.76
C ALA A 124 5.90 11.14 -2.92
N ASP A 125 6.75 11.56 -1.98
CA ASP A 125 6.55 12.76 -1.18
C ASP A 125 6.69 14.05 -2.00
N ALA A 126 7.67 14.12 -2.90
CA ALA A 126 7.81 15.23 -3.85
C ALA A 126 6.53 15.45 -4.68
N LYS A 127 5.88 14.35 -5.08
CA LYS A 127 4.59 14.36 -5.78
C LYS A 127 3.36 14.48 -4.88
N LYS A 128 3.53 14.63 -3.55
CA LYS A 128 2.46 14.71 -2.54
C LYS A 128 1.53 13.49 -2.51
N LEU A 129 1.97 12.34 -3.01
CA LEU A 129 1.15 11.13 -3.07
C LEU A 129 0.94 10.50 -1.68
N LEU A 130 1.83 10.80 -0.74
CA LEU A 130 1.77 10.20 0.58
C LEU A 130 0.63 10.76 1.43
N ASN A 131 0.22 12.01 1.22
CA ASN A 131 -0.75 12.73 2.04
C ASN A 131 -2.00 13.22 1.28
N ASN A 132 -2.21 12.77 0.04
CA ASN A 132 -3.31 13.27 -0.82
C ASN A 132 -4.72 12.83 -0.37
N TRP A 133 -4.82 11.82 0.48
CA TRP A 133 -6.09 11.21 0.92
C TRP A 133 -6.60 11.71 2.29
N GLY A 134 -6.09 12.85 2.76
CA GLY A 134 -6.59 13.55 3.95
C GLY A 134 -5.90 13.16 5.26
N ALA A 135 -6.49 13.62 6.37
CA ALA A 135 -5.97 13.35 7.71
C ALA A 135 -6.08 11.84 8.01
N ARG A 136 -4.93 11.22 8.23
CA ARG A 136 -4.84 9.77 8.35
C ARG A 136 -5.43 9.33 9.67
N ASN A 137 -6.10 8.18 9.64
CA ASN A 137 -6.38 7.50 10.88
C ASN A 137 -5.05 7.05 11.51
N LYS A 138 -5.06 6.79 12.81
CA LYS A 138 -3.89 6.33 13.54
C LYS A 138 -3.30 5.00 13.02
N TYR A 139 -3.93 4.31 12.07
CA TYR A 139 -3.59 2.95 11.63
C TYR A 139 -2.61 2.88 10.44
N CYS A 140 -2.44 3.95 9.66
CA CYS A 140 -1.49 4.01 8.54
C CYS A 140 -0.59 5.25 8.64
N LEU A 141 0.68 5.05 9.02
CA LEU A 141 1.63 6.14 9.23
C LEU A 141 2.35 6.51 7.95
N ASN A 142 2.66 7.79 7.77
CA ASN A 142 3.56 8.18 6.70
C ASN A 142 4.97 7.70 7.01
N LEU A 143 5.59 6.98 6.08
CA LEU A 143 7.00 6.64 6.20
C LEU A 143 7.87 7.89 6.32
N MET A 144 7.47 8.98 5.65
CA MET A 144 8.16 10.27 5.77
C MET A 144 7.92 10.99 7.10
N ASP A 145 6.87 10.68 7.88
CA ASP A 145 6.64 11.38 9.16
C ASP A 145 7.70 10.98 10.20
N ILE A 146 8.20 9.73 10.17
CA ILE A 146 9.38 9.33 10.97
C ILE A 146 10.56 10.25 10.66
N MET A 147 10.72 10.59 9.39
CA MET A 147 11.86 11.35 8.87
C MET A 147 11.71 12.85 9.07
N ASP A 148 10.48 13.35 9.11
CA ASP A 148 10.19 14.78 9.09
C ASP A 148 9.81 15.36 10.45
N TYR A 149 9.07 14.60 11.28
CA TYR A 149 8.29 15.19 12.37
C TYR A 149 8.23 14.39 13.67
N LEU A 150 8.55 13.09 13.67
CA LEU A 150 8.28 12.26 14.85
C LEU A 150 9.50 12.10 15.75
N GLU A 151 9.33 12.43 17.04
CA GLU A 151 10.27 12.00 18.08
C GLU A 151 10.11 10.49 18.30
N PHE A 152 11.19 9.81 18.73
CA PHE A 152 11.19 8.35 18.91
C PHE A 152 10.03 7.85 19.80
N GLY A 153 9.70 8.60 20.85
CA GLY A 153 8.57 8.30 21.73
C GLY A 153 7.22 8.32 21.01
N ASP A 154 7.01 9.26 20.10
CA ASP A 154 5.80 9.31 19.27
C ASP A 154 5.73 8.10 18.36
N VAL A 155 6.84 7.71 17.71
CA VAL A 155 6.86 6.56 16.80
C VAL A 155 6.59 5.24 17.55
N ILE A 156 7.11 5.06 18.77
CA ILE A 156 6.78 3.90 19.62
C ILE A 156 5.29 3.88 19.96
N LEU A 157 4.77 4.99 20.51
CA LEU A 157 3.33 5.14 20.80
C LEU A 157 2.50 4.84 19.55
N PHE A 158 3.00 5.26 18.39
CA PHE A 158 2.37 4.95 17.14
C PHE A 158 2.45 3.46 16.80
N LYS A 159 3.59 2.77 16.86
CA LYS A 159 3.73 1.35 16.46
C LYS A 159 3.01 0.36 17.39
N GLU A 160 2.99 0.58 18.70
CA GLU A 160 2.52 -0.42 19.69
C GLU A 160 1.01 -0.71 19.62
N HIS A 161 0.26 0.03 18.81
CA HIS A 161 -1.14 -0.27 18.55
C HIS A 161 -1.27 -1.32 17.43
N LYS A 162 -1.99 -2.40 17.74
CA LYS A 162 -2.27 -3.51 16.82
C LYS A 162 -2.81 -3.01 15.47
N GLY A 163 -2.21 -3.50 14.38
CA GLY A 163 -2.66 -3.26 13.00
C GLY A 163 -2.06 -2.03 12.32
N ARG A 164 -1.02 -1.41 12.91
CA ARG A 164 -0.34 -0.25 12.32
C ARG A 164 0.81 -0.63 11.41
N VAL A 165 0.84 0.03 10.26
CA VAL A 165 1.82 -0.17 9.19
C VAL A 165 2.21 1.16 8.57
N TRP A 166 3.35 1.17 7.88
CA TRP A 166 3.74 2.27 6.99
C TRP A 166 2.83 2.31 5.76
N ASN A 167 2.60 3.52 5.25
CA ASN A 167 1.89 3.75 3.99
C ASN A 167 2.66 3.23 2.76
N LEU A 168 3.95 2.92 2.91
CA LEU A 168 4.79 2.28 1.93
C LEU A 168 5.55 1.12 2.58
N LEU A 169 5.47 -0.07 2.00
CA LEU A 169 6.14 -1.26 2.52
C LEU A 169 6.91 -1.98 1.41
N LYS A 170 8.20 -2.23 1.61
CA LYS A 170 8.98 -3.15 0.77
C LYS A 170 8.62 -4.59 1.16
N ARG A 171 8.05 -5.35 0.22
CA ARG A 171 7.60 -6.74 0.40
C ARG A 171 8.56 -7.77 -0.21
N GLY A 172 9.50 -7.30 -1.03
CA GLY A 172 10.57 -8.08 -1.65
C GLY A 172 11.56 -7.16 -2.34
N SER A 173 12.59 -7.72 -3.00
CA SER A 173 13.62 -6.93 -3.70
C SER A 173 13.03 -6.00 -4.75
N HIS A 174 11.97 -6.42 -5.45
CA HIS A 174 11.31 -5.66 -6.52
C HIS A 174 9.80 -5.54 -6.29
N HIS A 175 9.36 -5.44 -5.03
CA HIS A 175 7.94 -5.38 -4.67
C HIS A 175 7.69 -4.34 -3.60
N VAL A 176 6.84 -3.37 -3.92
CA VAL A 176 6.31 -2.39 -2.98
C VAL A 176 4.80 -2.54 -2.84
N GLU A 177 4.32 -2.32 -1.63
CA GLU A 177 2.92 -2.15 -1.33
C GLU A 177 2.66 -0.70 -0.88
N ILE A 178 1.62 -0.10 -1.46
CA ILE A 178 1.19 1.27 -1.24
C ILE A 178 -0.14 1.22 -0.50
N ARG A 179 -0.21 1.85 0.67
CA ARG A 179 -1.38 1.90 1.56
C ARG A 179 -1.81 3.34 1.84
N THR A 180 -1.60 4.24 0.88
CA THR A 180 -1.95 5.67 0.98
C THR A 180 -3.42 5.95 0.69
N PHE A 181 -4.10 5.03 0.00
CA PHE A 181 -5.49 5.18 -0.40
C PHE A 181 -6.46 4.63 0.65
N GLY A 182 -7.69 5.16 0.67
CA GLY A 182 -8.76 4.63 1.50
C GLY A 182 -9.61 5.71 2.17
N GLY A 183 -10.24 5.35 3.28
CA GLY A 183 -11.18 6.18 4.02
C GLY A 183 -12.61 6.09 3.51
N GLU A 184 -13.45 7.01 3.98
CA GLU A 184 -14.85 7.08 3.58
C GLU A 184 -14.98 7.45 2.09
N ASP A 185 -15.86 6.73 1.40
CA ASP A 185 -16.21 6.91 -0.01
C ASP A 185 -15.04 6.81 -1.01
N TYR A 186 -13.95 6.10 -0.66
CA TYR A 186 -12.80 5.97 -1.57
C TYR A 186 -13.16 5.34 -2.92
N GLN A 187 -14.17 4.47 -2.96
CA GLN A 187 -14.64 3.80 -4.17
C GLN A 187 -15.20 4.78 -5.21
N ASN A 188 -15.57 6.00 -4.80
CA ASN A 188 -16.01 7.06 -5.72
C ASN A 188 -14.84 7.81 -6.38
N LYS A 189 -13.59 7.50 -6.00
CA LYS A 189 -12.37 8.18 -6.44
C LYS A 189 -11.44 7.25 -7.23
N ILE A 190 -11.94 6.16 -7.81
CA ILE A 190 -11.09 5.20 -8.56
C ILE A 190 -10.31 5.86 -9.69
N GLN A 191 -10.87 6.87 -10.36
CA GLN A 191 -10.12 7.59 -11.39
C GLN A 191 -8.86 8.27 -10.82
N GLN A 192 -8.98 8.91 -9.65
CA GLN A 192 -7.83 9.47 -8.92
C GLN A 192 -6.85 8.36 -8.50
N VAL A 193 -7.35 7.22 -8.00
CA VAL A 193 -6.49 6.07 -7.64
C VAL A 193 -5.66 5.62 -8.84
N ILE A 194 -6.27 5.48 -10.02
CA ILE A 194 -5.58 5.05 -11.24
C ILE A 194 -4.48 6.04 -11.63
N GLU A 195 -4.77 7.35 -11.63
CA GLU A 195 -3.81 8.41 -11.94
C GLU A 195 -2.63 8.43 -10.96
N GLU A 196 -2.90 8.19 -9.67
CA GLU A 196 -1.85 8.07 -8.65
C GLU A 196 -1.02 6.80 -8.83
N ILE A 197 -1.62 5.66 -9.24
CA ILE A 197 -0.88 4.43 -9.57
C ILE A 197 0.07 4.66 -10.76
N GLU A 198 -0.35 5.38 -11.79
CA GLU A 198 0.54 5.74 -12.91
C GLU A 198 1.75 6.54 -12.43
N SER A 199 1.53 7.46 -11.49
CA SER A 199 2.62 8.20 -10.85
C SER A 199 3.56 7.28 -10.06
N TYR A 200 3.02 6.29 -9.34
CA TYR A 200 3.82 5.29 -8.63
C TYR A 200 4.58 4.33 -9.56
N ILE A 201 4.05 4.01 -10.73
CA ILE A 201 4.74 3.22 -11.76
C ILE A 201 6.00 3.97 -12.24
N GLU A 202 5.88 5.27 -12.51
CA GLU A 202 7.02 6.10 -12.89
C GLU A 202 8.07 6.16 -11.77
N ILE A 203 7.61 6.38 -10.53
CA ILE A 203 8.47 6.39 -9.34
C ILE A 203 9.22 5.06 -9.20
N PHE A 204 8.53 3.92 -9.36
CA PHE A 204 9.15 2.60 -9.30
C PHE A 204 10.31 2.47 -10.30
N SER A 205 10.12 2.97 -11.53
CA SER A 205 11.16 2.94 -12.55
C SER A 205 12.37 3.83 -12.22
N HIS A 206 12.15 4.98 -11.58
CA HIS A 206 13.22 5.84 -11.09
C HIS A 206 13.95 5.25 -9.88
N SER A 207 13.21 4.62 -8.96
CA SER A 207 13.74 3.96 -7.76
C SER A 207 14.53 2.69 -8.02
N THR A 208 14.51 2.21 -9.26
CA THR A 208 15.31 1.05 -9.75
C THR A 208 16.33 1.49 -10.80
N ASN A 209 16.68 2.78 -10.81
CA ASN A 209 17.73 3.36 -11.64
C ASN A 209 18.72 4.12 -10.73
N GLU A 210 19.92 3.57 -10.59
CA GLU A 210 20.98 4.16 -9.75
C GLU A 210 21.38 5.55 -10.24
N ASN A 211 21.32 5.79 -11.56
CA ASN A 211 21.72 7.07 -12.17
C ASN A 211 20.59 8.11 -12.21
N PHE A 212 19.41 7.80 -11.66
CA PHE A 212 18.31 8.77 -11.65
C PHE A 212 18.56 9.85 -10.60
N ALA A 213 18.60 11.11 -11.04
CA ALA A 213 18.78 12.28 -10.19
C ALA A 213 18.03 13.49 -10.76
N SER A 214 16.73 13.61 -10.45
CA SER A 214 15.98 14.85 -10.73
C SER A 214 16.27 15.92 -9.67
N GLU A 215 16.10 17.20 -10.03
CA GLU A 215 16.28 18.32 -9.10
C GLU A 215 15.38 18.18 -7.86
N GLU A 216 14.12 17.81 -8.05
CA GLU A 216 13.16 17.56 -6.95
C GLU A 216 13.60 16.42 -6.03
N TYR A 217 14.17 15.34 -6.60
CA TYR A 217 14.70 14.23 -5.81
C TYR A 217 15.92 14.65 -5.00
N LEU A 218 16.85 15.38 -5.63
CA LEU A 218 18.07 15.85 -4.98
C LEU A 218 17.75 16.83 -3.83
N ASP A 219 16.80 17.74 -4.01
CA ASP A 219 16.33 18.64 -2.94
C ASP A 219 15.72 17.85 -1.76
N LYS A 220 14.92 16.82 -2.04
CA LYS A 220 14.37 15.95 -0.99
C LYS A 220 15.45 15.14 -0.28
N LEU A 221 16.42 14.62 -1.03
CA LEU A 221 17.55 13.85 -0.50
C LEU A 221 18.47 14.72 0.36
N GLU A 222 18.77 15.94 -0.06
CA GLU A 222 19.59 16.90 0.70
C GLU A 222 18.93 17.24 2.04
N LYS A 223 17.64 17.60 2.02
CA LYS A 223 16.86 17.85 3.25
C LYS A 223 16.82 16.65 4.17
N HIS A 224 16.77 15.45 3.61
CA HIS A 224 16.81 14.20 4.36
C HIS A 224 18.18 13.99 5.01
N ALA A 225 19.26 14.15 4.26
CA ALA A 225 20.62 14.04 4.76
C ALA A 225 20.92 15.05 5.88
N GLU A 226 20.54 16.32 5.71
CA GLU A 226 20.71 17.36 6.73
C GLU A 226 20.00 17.04 8.06
N ARG A 227 18.91 16.26 8.01
CA ARG A 227 18.20 15.84 9.22
C ARG A 227 18.90 14.67 9.88
N LEU A 228 19.35 13.68 9.12
CA LEU A 228 20.14 12.57 9.64
C LEU A 228 21.41 13.07 10.34
N ASP A 229 22.09 14.07 9.77
CA ASP A 229 23.28 14.70 10.35
C ASP A 229 23.01 15.38 11.71
N LYS A 230 21.76 15.76 11.98
CA LYS A 230 21.33 16.37 13.25
C LYS A 230 20.86 15.33 14.27
N MET A 231 20.61 14.10 13.87
CA MET A 231 20.18 13.02 14.76
C MET A 231 21.37 12.44 15.53
N SER A 232 21.18 12.14 16.82
CA SER A 232 22.22 11.44 17.57
C SER A 232 22.31 9.99 17.12
N GLN A 233 23.52 9.41 17.20
CA GLN A 233 23.73 7.99 16.91
C GLN A 233 22.83 7.08 17.77
N GLU A 234 22.62 7.43 19.04
CA GLU A 234 21.69 6.74 19.94
C GLU A 234 20.25 6.74 19.39
N THR A 235 19.80 7.87 18.83
CA THR A 235 18.45 7.96 18.23
C THR A 235 18.34 7.06 17.00
N ILE A 236 19.37 7.05 16.15
CA ILE A 236 19.43 6.18 14.96
C ILE A 236 19.38 4.70 15.37
N GLU A 237 20.21 4.30 16.34
CA GLU A 237 20.26 2.93 16.86
C GLU A 237 18.93 2.49 17.48
N ASN A 238 18.26 3.39 18.22
CA ASN A 238 16.94 3.16 18.78
C ASN A 238 15.90 2.93 17.68
N TYR A 239 15.90 3.75 16.62
CA TYR A 239 15.03 3.57 15.47
C TYR A 239 15.29 2.25 14.75
N LEU A 240 16.55 1.91 14.43
CA LEU A 240 16.90 0.66 13.77
C LEU A 240 16.54 -0.58 14.60
N THR A 241 16.62 -0.47 15.93
CA THR A 241 16.22 -1.55 16.85
C THR A 241 14.71 -1.75 16.84
N ALA A 242 13.92 -0.67 16.88
CA ALA A 242 12.47 -0.73 16.92
C ALA A 242 11.84 -0.94 15.52
N PHE A 243 12.53 -0.53 14.46
CA PHE A 243 12.07 -0.45 13.08
C PHE A 243 13.19 -0.84 12.10
N PRO A 244 13.68 -2.08 12.11
CA PRO A 244 14.76 -2.49 11.21
C PRO A 244 14.39 -2.32 9.73
N GLU A 245 13.09 -2.29 9.40
CA GLU A 245 12.59 -2.08 8.04
C GLU A 245 12.91 -0.69 7.44
N ILE A 246 13.27 0.30 8.26
CA ILE A 246 13.61 1.65 7.79
C ILE A 246 15.12 1.88 7.64
N ASP A 247 15.95 0.83 7.70
CA ASP A 247 17.42 0.96 7.64
C ASP A 247 17.91 1.81 6.47
N SER A 248 17.42 1.54 5.25
CA SER A 248 17.76 2.32 4.04
C SER A 248 17.44 3.82 4.13
N PHE A 249 16.61 4.25 5.09
CA PHE A 249 16.30 5.65 5.34
C PHE A 249 17.27 6.30 6.32
N LEU A 250 17.93 5.52 7.17
CA LEU A 250 18.82 6.02 8.21
C LEU A 250 20.30 5.83 7.84
N THR A 251 20.59 4.93 6.91
CA THR A 251 21.93 4.64 6.41
C THR A 251 22.06 5.05 4.94
N LEU A 252 22.11 6.36 4.68
CA LEU A 252 22.43 6.86 3.34
C LEU A 252 23.84 6.37 2.95
N SER A 253 23.89 5.45 2.01
CA SER A 253 25.14 5.07 1.35
C SER A 253 25.38 6.07 0.21
N TYR A 254 26.38 6.94 0.37
CA TYR A 254 26.86 7.81 -0.70
C TYR A 254 27.64 7.02 -1.76
#